data_AF-K1YXJ4-F1
#
_entry.id   AF-K1YXJ4-F1
#
_cell.length_a   1.000
_cell.length_b   1.000
_cell.length_c   1.000
_cell.angle_alpha   90.00
_cell.angle_beta   90.00
_cell.angle_gamma   90.00
#
_symmetry.space_group_name_H-M   'P 1'
#
loop_
_entity.id
_entity.type
_entity.pdbx_description
1 polymer ?
#
loop_
_entity_poly.entity_id
_entity_poly.type
_entity_poly.pdbx_seq_one_letter_code
_entity_poly.pdbx_strand_id
1 'polypeptide(L)'
;MGESGLLTSILGKPQVHLQGRETFFSGIHIMNESLLDAQINQTKFCIIREIYIPLLEKAEKLGGYLHKGYWNDLGTLERLSQTEAQITQMSFTFQKEIEEFKKILIPH
;
A
#
# COMPACT_ATOMS: atom_id res chain seq x y z
N MET A 1 -0.93 14.09 -0.98
CA MET A 1 0.03 14.07 -2.10
C MET A 1 -0.03 15.40 -2.85
N GLY A 2 1.10 16.08 -3.05
CA GLY A 2 1.18 17.30 -3.88
C GLY A 2 1.13 16.98 -5.38
N GLU A 3 1.05 18.00 -6.24
CA GLU A 3 1.04 17.83 -7.71
C GLU A 3 2.26 17.05 -8.25
N SER A 4 3.37 17.05 -7.51
CA SER A 4 4.61 16.33 -7.83
C SER A 4 4.59 14.84 -7.49
N GLY A 5 3.52 14.31 -6.88
CA GLY A 5 3.49 12.93 -6.38
C GLY A 5 4.20 12.75 -5.03
N LEU A 6 4.71 13.81 -4.41
CA LEU A 6 5.38 13.73 -3.11
C LEU A 6 4.38 13.68 -1.94
N LEU A 7 4.73 12.91 -0.92
CA LEU A 7 4.05 12.92 0.37
C LEU A 7 4.45 14.18 1.14
N THR A 8 3.46 14.81 1.74
CA THR A 8 3.62 16.09 2.47
C THR A 8 3.36 15.92 3.97
N SER A 9 2.53 14.94 4.35
CA SER A 9 2.26 14.54 5.73
C SER A 9 1.66 13.14 5.78
N ILE A 10 1.76 12.50 6.95
CA ILE A 10 1.07 11.25 7.29
C ILE A 10 0.39 11.47 8.65
N LEU A 11 -0.88 11.11 8.79
CA LEU A 11 -1.68 11.21 10.03
C LEU A 11 -1.73 12.62 10.67
N GLY A 12 -1.34 13.68 9.95
CA GLY A 12 -1.23 15.04 10.46
C GLY A 12 -1.64 16.10 9.44
N LYS A 13 -1.84 17.33 9.92
CA LYS A 13 -2.14 18.48 9.07
C LYS A 13 -0.96 18.73 8.12
N PRO A 14 -1.16 18.85 6.81
CA PRO A 14 -0.08 19.20 5.89
C PRO A 14 0.56 20.52 6.33
N GLN A 15 1.86 20.70 6.05
CA GLN A 15 2.49 22.00 6.24
C GLN A 15 1.65 23.05 5.51
N VAL A 16 1.37 24.17 6.19
CA VAL A 16 0.28 25.14 5.91
C VAL A 16 0.32 25.75 4.51
N HIS A 17 1.36 25.47 3.72
CA HIS A 17 1.61 26.05 2.39
C HIS A 17 1.62 25.00 1.27
N LEU A 18 1.38 23.73 1.58
CA LEU A 18 1.35 22.65 0.60
C LEU A 18 -0.09 22.21 0.35
N GLN A 19 -0.59 22.49 -0.86
CA GLN A 19 -1.84 21.90 -1.33
C GLN A 19 -1.60 20.43 -1.71
N GLY A 20 -2.56 19.56 -1.38
CA GLY A 20 -2.47 18.16 -1.75
C GLY A 20 -3.79 17.42 -1.58
N ARG A 21 -3.84 16.23 -2.17
CA ARG A 21 -4.98 15.32 -2.06
C ARG A 21 -4.82 14.40 -0.85
N GLU A 22 -5.91 14.22 -0.09
CA GLU A 22 -6.01 13.18 0.93
C GLU A 22 -6.15 11.80 0.28
N THR A 23 -5.34 10.87 0.75
CA THR A 23 -5.29 9.48 0.28
C THR A 23 -5.04 8.57 1.46
N PHE A 24 -5.34 7.29 1.29
CA PHE A 24 -5.08 6.27 2.30
C PHE A 24 -3.95 5.34 1.81
N PHE A 25 -3.28 4.69 2.77
CA PHE A 25 -2.11 3.85 2.52
C PHE A 25 -2.51 2.42 2.14
N SER A 26 -2.25 1.99 0.91
CA SER A 26 -2.70 0.69 0.38
C SER A 26 -1.95 -0.55 0.92
N GLY A 27 -0.97 -0.37 1.80
CA GLY A 27 -0.14 -1.45 2.36
C GLY A 27 1.02 -1.89 1.45
N ILE A 28 1.28 -1.18 0.35
CA ILE A 28 2.36 -1.48 -0.60
C ILE A 28 3.51 -0.50 -0.38
N HIS A 29 4.72 -1.04 -0.25
CA HIS A 29 5.93 -0.28 0.02
C HIS A 29 7.00 -0.62 -1.02
N ILE A 30 7.62 0.40 -1.63
CA ILE A 30 8.84 0.26 -2.43
C ILE A 30 9.90 1.08 -1.73
N MET A 31 10.98 0.44 -1.28
CA MET A 31 12.00 1.10 -0.47
C MET A 31 13.35 0.42 -0.60
N ASN A 32 14.41 1.17 -0.28
CA ASN A 32 15.75 0.63 -0.16
C ASN A 32 15.86 -0.21 1.12
N GLU A 33 16.50 -1.37 1.03
CA GLU A 33 16.75 -2.27 2.16
C GLU A 33 17.45 -1.55 3.33
N SER A 34 18.36 -0.62 3.03
CA SER A 34 19.12 0.14 4.02
C SER A 34 18.26 0.94 5.01
N LEU A 35 16.99 1.20 4.68
CA LEU A 35 16.05 1.85 5.61
C LEU A 35 15.62 0.92 6.75
N LEU A 36 15.79 -0.39 6.60
CA LEU A 36 15.43 -1.41 7.59
C LEU A 36 16.60 -1.79 8.50
N ASP A 37 17.85 -1.52 8.10
CA ASP A 37 19.06 -1.92 8.83
C ASP A 37 19.05 -1.47 10.29
N ALA A 38 18.59 -0.25 10.55
CA ALA A 38 18.53 0.33 11.90
C ALA A 38 17.46 -0.33 12.81
N GLN A 39 16.61 -1.21 12.26
CA GLN A 39 15.42 -1.75 12.91
C GLN A 39 15.50 -3.26 13.18
N ILE A 40 16.58 -3.93 12.74
CA ILE A 40 16.77 -5.39 12.80
C ILE A 40 16.61 -5.99 14.21
N ASN A 41 16.87 -5.20 15.26
CA ASN A 41 16.84 -5.68 16.64
C ASN A 41 15.50 -5.39 17.37
N GLN A 42 14.46 -4.94 16.68
CA GLN A 42 13.17 -4.62 17.30
C GLN A 42 12.19 -5.79 17.29
N THR A 43 11.55 -6.04 18.44
CA THR A 43 10.51 -7.08 18.57
C THR A 43 9.15 -6.65 18.00
N LYS A 44 8.92 -5.34 17.87
CA LYS A 44 7.74 -4.74 17.22
C LYS A 44 8.20 -3.54 16.43
N PHE A 45 7.74 -3.46 15.18
CA PHE A 45 8.14 -2.43 14.24
C PHE A 45 6.94 -2.02 13.39
N CYS A 46 6.72 -0.72 13.22
CA CYS A 46 5.79 -0.18 12.24
C CYS A 46 6.53 0.74 11.25
N ILE A 47 6.51 0.37 9.99
CA ILE A 47 7.17 1.15 8.93
C ILE A 47 6.72 2.61 8.87
N ILE A 48 5.46 2.90 9.21
CA ILE A 48 4.91 4.26 9.12
C ILE A 48 5.49 5.18 10.21
N ARG A 49 5.44 4.78 11.49
CA ARG A 49 5.86 5.67 12.59
C ARG A 49 7.37 5.61 12.81
N GLU A 50 7.99 4.48 12.51
CA GLU A 50 9.40 4.24 12.80
C GLU A 50 10.30 4.63 11.61
N ILE A 51 9.76 4.75 10.38
CA ILE A 51 10.52 5.20 9.20
C ILE A 51 9.90 6.44 8.54
N TYR A 52 8.67 6.36 8.02
CA TYR A 52 8.18 7.41 7.11
C TYR A 52 7.91 8.75 7.79
N ILE A 53 7.30 8.74 8.98
CA ILE A 53 7.07 9.97 9.76
C ILE A 53 8.42 10.66 10.08
N PRO A 54 9.43 9.98 10.66
CA PRO A 54 10.75 10.57 10.89
C PRO A 54 11.45 11.10 9.64
N LEU A 55 11.30 10.42 8.49
CA LEU A 55 11.86 10.92 7.22
C LEU A 55 11.19 12.22 6.79
N LEU A 56 9.87 12.31 6.86
CA LEU A 56 9.14 13.54 6.54
C LEU A 56 9.47 14.68 7.50
N GLU A 57 9.65 14.40 8.79
CA GLU A 57 10.08 15.39 9.79
C GLU A 57 11.47 15.96 9.50
N LYS A 58 12.35 15.14 8.89
CA LYS A 58 13.67 15.55 8.39
C LYS A 58 13.61 16.22 7.01
N ALA A 59 12.42 16.47 6.48
CA ALA A 59 12.19 16.99 5.13
C ALA A 59 12.79 16.11 4.00
N GLU A 60 12.95 14.82 4.25
CA GLU A 60 13.33 13.85 3.21
C GLU A 60 12.19 13.66 2.21
N LYS A 61 12.55 13.41 0.95
CA LYS A 61 11.57 13.24 -0.12
C LYS A 61 11.03 11.82 -0.11
N LEU A 62 9.74 11.68 0.23
CA LEU A 62 9.00 10.43 0.06
C LEU A 62 8.04 10.54 -1.13
N GLY A 63 8.22 9.63 -2.09
CA GLY A 63 7.31 9.47 -3.22
C GLY A 63 6.03 8.74 -2.80
N GLY A 64 4.90 9.23 -3.28
CA GLY A 64 3.61 8.54 -3.25
C GLY A 64 3.21 8.13 -4.67
N TYR A 65 2.60 6.95 -4.79
CA TYR A 65 1.99 6.52 -6.04
C TYR A 65 0.51 6.24 -5.81
N LEU A 66 -0.36 6.89 -6.60
CA LEU A 66 -1.79 6.64 -6.52
C LEU A 66 -2.13 5.37 -7.31
N HIS A 67 -2.50 4.33 -6.58
CA HIS A 67 -2.95 3.07 -7.17
C HIS A 67 -4.13 3.30 -8.14
N LYS A 68 -4.10 2.60 -9.27
CA LYS A 68 -5.17 2.61 -10.28
C LYS A 68 -5.75 1.20 -10.38
N GLY A 69 -7.08 1.11 -10.47
CA GLY A 69 -7.78 -0.16 -10.51
C GLY A 69 -8.31 -0.58 -9.14
N TYR A 70 -8.77 -1.84 -9.06
CA TYR A 70 -9.43 -2.37 -7.88
C TYR A 70 -8.44 -2.61 -6.74
N TRP A 71 -8.82 -2.19 -5.53
CA TRP A 71 -8.11 -2.45 -4.29
C TRP A 71 -9.14 -2.60 -3.17
N ASN A 72 -8.96 -3.56 -2.27
CA ASN A 72 -9.81 -3.73 -1.11
C ASN A 72 -9.02 -4.26 0.10
N ASP A 73 -9.48 -3.91 1.30
CA ASP A 73 -8.94 -4.39 2.57
C ASP A 73 -9.69 -5.64 3.03
N LEU A 74 -9.00 -6.76 3.16
CA LEU A 74 -9.58 -8.05 3.56
C LEU A 74 -9.54 -8.30 5.07
N GLY A 75 -9.29 -7.26 5.88
CA GLY A 75 -9.16 -7.36 7.33
C GLY A 75 -10.42 -7.79 8.10
N THR A 76 -11.58 -7.94 7.44
CA THR A 76 -12.81 -8.47 8.05
C THR A 76 -13.44 -9.56 7.19
N LEU A 77 -14.11 -10.51 7.84
CA LEU A 77 -14.83 -11.60 7.14
C LEU A 77 -15.89 -11.07 6.16
N GLU A 78 -16.55 -9.97 6.52
CA GLU A 78 -17.53 -9.31 5.66
C GLU A 78 -16.87 -8.78 4.38
N ARG A 79 -15.76 -8.05 4.49
CA ARG A 79 -15.04 -7.50 3.33
C ARG A 79 -14.42 -8.59 2.47
N LEU A 80 -13.98 -9.69 3.08
CA LEU A 80 -13.54 -10.88 2.36
C LEU A 80 -14.67 -11.45 1.51
N SER A 81 -15.82 -11.75 2.12
CA SER A 81 -16.98 -12.33 1.42
C SER A 81 -17.49 -11.42 0.29
N GLN A 82 -17.53 -10.12 0.53
CA GLN A 82 -17.90 -9.13 -0.49
C GLN A 82 -16.89 -9.09 -1.64
N THR A 83 -15.59 -9.14 -1.32
CA THR A 83 -14.54 -9.18 -2.35
C THR A 83 -14.64 -10.43 -3.19
N GLU A 84 -14.87 -11.60 -2.59
CA GLU A 84 -15.04 -12.86 -3.32
C GLU A 84 -16.20 -12.79 -4.33
N ALA A 85 -17.34 -12.24 -3.93
CA ALA A 85 -18.46 -12.02 -4.84
C ALA A 85 -18.09 -11.05 -5.98
N GLN A 86 -17.36 -9.96 -5.67
CA GLN A 86 -16.97 -8.96 -6.66
C GLN A 86 -15.96 -9.50 -7.68
N ILE A 87 -14.92 -10.22 -7.24
CA ILE A 87 -13.86 -10.71 -8.13
C ILE A 87 -14.36 -11.73 -9.15
N THR A 88 -15.44 -12.47 -8.85
CA THR A 88 -16.04 -13.44 -9.79
C THR A 88 -16.62 -12.79 -11.04
N GLN A 89 -16.94 -11.49 -10.97
CA GLN A 89 -17.53 -10.72 -12.06
C GLN A 89 -16.49 -9.86 -12.79
N MET A 90 -15.23 -9.88 -12.33
CA MET A 90 -14.16 -9.04 -12.89
C MET A 90 -13.37 -9.77 -13.96
N SER A 91 -12.90 -9.01 -14.95
CA SER A 91 -11.89 -9.47 -15.90
C SER A 91 -10.52 -9.01 -15.42
N PHE A 92 -9.62 -9.97 -15.21
CA PHE A 92 -8.25 -9.69 -14.80
C PHE A 92 -7.33 -9.63 -16.02
N THR A 93 -6.36 -8.71 -16.01
CA THR A 93 -5.30 -8.65 -17.04
C THR A 93 -4.41 -9.89 -17.05
N PHE A 94 -4.43 -10.68 -15.98
CA PHE A 94 -3.70 -11.93 -15.78
C PHE A 94 -4.64 -13.15 -15.69
N GLN A 95 -5.78 -13.11 -16.41
CA GLN A 95 -6.76 -14.19 -16.40
C GLN A 95 -6.15 -15.52 -16.86
N LYS A 96 -5.20 -15.47 -17.82
CA LYS A 96 -4.56 -16.67 -18.37
C LYS A 96 -3.75 -17.40 -17.30
N GLU A 97 -2.97 -16.66 -16.51
CA GLU A 97 -2.15 -17.16 -15.42
C GLU A 97 -3.00 -17.75 -14.30
N ILE A 98 -4.16 -17.14 -14.00
CA ILE A 98 -5.14 -17.69 -13.04
C ILE A 98 -5.64 -19.06 -13.51
N GLU A 99 -6.03 -19.19 -14.78
CA GLU A 99 -6.54 -20.46 -15.32
C GLU A 99 -5.46 -21.55 -15.38
N GLU A 100 -4.20 -21.17 -15.59
CA GLU A 100 -3.05 -22.08 -15.49
C GLU A 100 -2.83 -22.53 -14.03
N PHE A 101 -2.91 -21.63 -13.05
CA PHE A 101 -2.77 -21.98 -11.64
C PHE A 101 -3.87 -22.92 -11.12
N LYS A 102 -5.12 -22.72 -11.55
CA LYS A 102 -6.26 -23.59 -11.16
C LYS A 102 -6.05 -25.05 -11.54
N LYS A 103 -5.39 -25.31 -12.68
CA LYS A 103 -5.07 -26.68 -13.14
C LYS A 103 -4.06 -27.40 -12.26
N ILE A 104 -3.26 -26.65 -11.50
CA ILE A 104 -2.22 -27.19 -10.61
C ILE A 104 -2.79 -27.47 -9.21
N LEU A 105 -3.69 -26.61 -8.72
CA LEU A 105 -4.19 -26.65 -7.34
C LEU A 105 -5.42 -27.55 -7.10
N ILE A 106 -6.14 -27.95 -8.15
CA ILE A 106 -7.28 -28.86 -8.05
C ILE A 106 -6.91 -30.17 -8.76
N PRO A 107 -6.45 -31.22 -8.05
CA PRO A 107 -6.33 -32.53 -8.64
C PRO A 107 -7.72 -33.05 -8.98
N HIS A 108 -7.89 -33.59 -10.18
CA HIS A 108 -9.09 -34.31 -10.61
C HIS A 108 -9.42 -35.49 -9.70
#